data_AF-A0A838U2Q8-F1
#
_entry.id   AF-A0A838U2Q8-F1
#
_cell.length_a   1.000
_cell.length_b   1.000
_cell.length_c   1.000
_cell.angle_alpha   90.00
_cell.angle_beta   90.00
_cell.angle_gamma   90.00
#
_symmetry.space_group_name_H-M   'P 1'
#
loop_
_entity.id
_entity.type
_entity.pdbx_description
1 polymer ?
#
loop_
_entity_poly.entity_id
_entity_poly.type
_entity_poly.pdbx_seq_one_letter_code
_entity_poly.pdbx_strand_id
1 'polypeptide(L)'
;MPHIVIEGKINFELIYNNFVKTVERSNNYIIKFDDSFLNHSKDLILIKTMVIENNTHQNYYIQLMKKENQTTVRLDPVTDPINKTNSVKISISKIAKMIFLIHKESNLSITKTNLEGYI
;
A
#
# COMPACT_ATOMS: atom_id res chain seq x y z
N MET A 1 6.94 -3.89 -11.76
CA MET A 1 6.57 -3.01 -10.62
C MET A 1 5.91 -3.85 -9.54
N PRO A 2 6.35 -3.74 -8.26
CA PRO A 2 5.69 -4.34 -7.11
C PRO A 2 4.19 -4.00 -7.04
N HIS A 3 3.31 -5.01 -6.95
CA HIS A 3 1.86 -4.79 -6.86
C HIS A 3 1.11 -5.98 -6.27
N ILE A 4 -0.09 -5.71 -5.75
CA ILE A 4 -1.10 -6.68 -5.29
C ILE A 4 -2.45 -6.28 -5.90
N VAL A 5 -3.14 -7.23 -6.51
CA VAL A 5 -4.52 -7.08 -6.99
C VAL A 5 -5.45 -7.81 -6.02
N ILE A 6 -6.40 -7.07 -5.45
CA ILE A 6 -7.40 -7.56 -4.52
C ILE A 6 -8.75 -7.54 -5.23
N GLU A 7 -9.43 -8.68 -5.29
CA GLU A 7 -10.80 -8.81 -5.76
C GLU A 7 -11.77 -8.66 -4.59
N GLY A 8 -12.85 -7.92 -4.82
CA GLY A 8 -13.92 -7.69 -3.86
C GLY A 8 -14.25 -6.22 -3.65
N LYS A 9 -15.39 -5.97 -3.01
CA LYS A 9 -15.91 -4.62 -2.78
C LYS A 9 -15.16 -3.93 -1.65
N ILE A 10 -14.27 -3.02 -2.01
CA ILE A 10 -13.51 -2.18 -1.07
C ILE A 10 -14.10 -0.77 -1.01
N ASN A 11 -14.31 -0.26 0.20
CA ASN A 11 -14.73 1.11 0.45
C ASN A 11 -13.51 2.01 0.71
N PHE A 12 -13.18 2.86 -0.27
CA PHE A 12 -12.02 3.75 -0.19
C PHE A 12 -12.18 4.86 0.86
N GLU A 13 -13.39 5.36 1.09
CA GLU A 13 -13.62 6.32 2.18
C GLU A 13 -13.38 5.69 3.54
N LEU A 14 -13.77 4.42 3.71
CA LEU A 14 -13.50 3.69 4.95
C LEU A 14 -11.99 3.51 5.17
N ILE A 15 -11.23 3.20 4.11
CA ILE A 15 -9.76 3.13 4.17
C ILE A 15 -9.18 4.48 4.59
N TYR A 16 -9.59 5.55 3.92
CA TYR A 16 -9.10 6.91 4.19
C TYR A 16 -9.39 7.34 5.62
N ASN A 17 -10.62 7.14 6.10
CA ASN A 17 -11.05 7.53 7.45
C ASN A 17 -10.39 6.71 8.57
N ASN A 18 -9.99 5.46 8.29
CA ASN A 18 -9.32 4.57 9.25
C ASN A 18 -7.80 4.55 9.07
N PHE A 19 -7.24 5.35 8.15
CA PHE A 19 -5.80 5.39 7.96
C PHE A 19 -5.13 6.03 9.18
N VAL A 20 -4.19 5.29 9.78
CA VAL A 20 -3.41 5.76 10.92
C VAL A 20 -1.94 5.85 10.54
N LYS A 21 -1.35 7.03 10.78
CA LYS A 21 0.07 7.24 10.58
C LYS A 21 0.86 6.24 11.42
N THR A 22 1.78 5.52 10.78
CA THR A 22 2.50 4.43 11.43
C THR A 22 3.98 4.52 11.12
N VAL A 23 4.81 4.26 12.12
CA VAL A 23 6.25 4.09 11.97
C VAL A 23 6.63 2.72 12.50
N GLU A 24 7.21 1.91 11.64
CA GLU A 24 7.76 0.62 11.98
C GLU A 24 9.28 0.66 11.88
N ARG A 25 9.95 0.20 12.93
CA ARG A 25 11.41 0.08 12.98
C ARG A 25 11.75 -1.38 13.20
N SER A 26 12.60 -1.90 12.32
CA SER A 26 13.26 -3.20 12.46
C SER A 26 14.77 -2.97 12.46
N ASN A 27 15.56 -3.99 12.76
CA ASN A 27 17.02 -3.88 12.82
C ASN A 27 17.62 -3.40 11.49
N ASN A 28 16.99 -3.76 10.36
CA ASN A 28 17.54 -3.52 9.02
C ASN A 28 16.74 -2.52 8.19
N TYR A 29 15.58 -2.05 8.68
CA TYR A 29 14.77 -1.08 7.94
C TYR A 29 13.86 -0.23 8.83
N ILE A 30 13.44 0.91 8.28
CA ILE A 30 12.35 1.74 8.81
C ILE A 30 11.31 1.89 7.70
N ILE A 31 10.03 1.72 8.03
CA ILE A 31 8.90 2.01 7.13
C ILE A 31 7.99 3.01 7.85
N LYS A 32 7.63 4.09 7.15
CA LYS A 32 6.78 5.16 7.68
C LYS A 32 5.67 5.46 6.70
N PHE A 33 4.42 5.36 7.17
CA PHE A 33 3.22 5.80 6.46
C PHE A 33 2.76 7.10 7.10
N ASP A 34 2.85 8.19 6.35
CA ASP A 34 2.79 9.56 6.90
C ASP A 34 1.47 10.28 6.66
N ASP A 35 0.83 9.99 5.54
CA ASP A 35 -0.41 10.65 5.16
C ASP A 35 -1.16 9.81 4.13
N SER A 36 -2.45 10.07 3.98
CA SER A 36 -3.24 9.50 2.90
C SER A 36 -4.05 10.58 2.20
N PHE A 37 -4.27 10.42 0.91
CA PHE A 37 -4.99 11.38 0.07
C PHE A 37 -6.00 10.63 -0.78
N LEU A 38 -7.30 10.85 -0.53
CA LEU A 38 -8.40 10.33 -1.33
C LEU A 38 -8.77 11.36 -2.40
N ASN A 39 -8.90 10.92 -3.65
CA ASN A 39 -9.34 11.80 -4.73
C ASN A 39 -10.85 12.09 -4.68
N HIS A 40 -11.30 13.13 -5.39
CA HIS A 40 -12.72 13.51 -5.43
C HIS A 40 -13.65 12.40 -5.94
N SER A 41 -13.20 11.60 -6.91
CA SER A 41 -13.97 10.48 -7.46
C SER A 41 -14.05 9.26 -6.54
N LYS A 42 -13.30 9.26 -5.42
CA LYS A 42 -13.25 8.18 -4.42
C LYS A 42 -12.85 6.81 -5.00
N ASP A 43 -12.02 6.81 -6.04
CA ASP A 43 -11.51 5.62 -6.72
C ASP A 43 -9.99 5.49 -6.66
N LEU A 44 -9.30 6.46 -6.05
CA LEU A 44 -7.86 6.50 -5.89
C LEU A 44 -7.44 7.02 -4.51
N ILE A 45 -6.54 6.29 -3.85
CA ILE A 45 -5.84 6.76 -2.64
C ILE A 45 -4.33 6.78 -2.92
N LEU A 46 -3.66 7.85 -2.51
CA LEU A 46 -2.20 7.90 -2.38
C LEU A 46 -1.81 7.86 -0.91
N ILE A 47 -0.91 6.96 -0.53
CA ILE A 47 -0.36 6.86 0.81
C ILE A 47 1.10 7.30 0.79
N LYS A 48 1.40 8.41 1.48
CA LYS A 48 2.76 8.94 1.59
C LYS A 48 3.61 7.98 2.39
N THR A 49 4.62 7.42 1.75
CA THR A 49 5.45 6.36 2.31
C THR A 49 6.92 6.75 2.26
N MET A 50 7.63 6.52 3.35
CA MET A 50 9.08 6.65 3.44
C MET A 50 9.66 5.31 3.91
N VAL A 51 10.74 4.88 3.29
CA VAL A 51 11.52 3.73 3.77
C VAL A 51 12.99 4.06 3.88
N ILE A 52 13.64 3.44 4.86
CA ILE A 52 15.09 3.47 5.04
C ILE A 52 15.56 2.03 5.13
N GLU A 53 16.48 1.62 4.26
CA GLU A 53 17.12 0.29 4.28
C GLU A 53 18.54 0.44 3.74
N ASN A 54 19.53 -0.15 4.41
CA ASN A 54 20.95 -0.08 4.03
C ASN A 54 21.44 1.36 3.75
N ASN A 55 21.14 2.30 4.64
CA ASN A 55 21.43 3.74 4.50
C ASN A 55 20.82 4.43 3.27
N THR A 56 19.93 3.76 2.54
CA THR A 56 19.19 4.34 1.42
C THR A 56 17.84 4.80 1.91
N HIS A 57 17.57 6.09 1.73
CA HIS A 57 16.29 6.71 2.07
C HIS A 57 15.46 6.94 0.81
N GLN A 58 14.22 6.47 0.79
CA GLN A 58 13.33 6.56 -0.37
C GLN A 58 11.94 7.05 0.05
N ASN A 59 11.44 8.07 -0.65
CA ASN A 59 10.09 8.61 -0.47
C ASN A 59 9.28 8.33 -1.72
N TYR A 60 8.05 7.85 -1.55
CA TYR A 60 7.16 7.54 -2.65
C TYR A 60 5.70 7.49 -2.18
N TYR A 61 4.78 7.41 -3.12
CA TYR A 61 3.39 7.07 -2.83
C TYR A 61 3.11 5.61 -3.14
N ILE A 62 2.37 4.95 -2.24
CA ILE A 62 1.64 3.73 -2.57
C ILE A 62 0.28 4.16 -3.08
N GLN A 63 -0.07 3.73 -4.29
CA GLN A 63 -1.34 3.99 -4.94
C GLN A 63 -2.28 2.80 -4.72
N LEU A 64 -3.48 3.08 -4.23
CA LEU A 64 -4.63 2.19 -4.33
C LEU A 64 -5.49 2.73 -5.46
N MET A 65 -5.83 1.88 -6.43
CA MET A 65 -6.65 2.26 -7.57
C MET A 65 -7.77 1.25 -7.77
N LYS A 66 -9.00 1.73 -7.76
CA LYS A 66 -10.18 0.93 -8.03
C LYS A 66 -10.39 0.78 -9.54
N LYS A 67 -10.62 -0.45 -9.98
CA LYS A 67 -11.06 -0.78 -11.34
C LYS A 67 -12.10 -1.88 -11.26
N GLU A 68 -13.34 -1.58 -11.62
CA GLU A 68 -14.46 -2.53 -11.51
C GLU A 68 -14.59 -3.09 -10.08
N ASN A 69 -14.52 -4.41 -9.92
CA ASN A 69 -14.55 -5.11 -8.62
C ASN A 69 -13.14 -5.42 -8.08
N GLN A 70 -12.10 -4.79 -8.65
CA GLN A 70 -10.71 -4.96 -8.26
C GLN A 70 -10.13 -3.68 -7.69
N THR A 71 -9.21 -3.85 -6.75
CA THR A 71 -8.32 -2.80 -6.26
C THR A 71 -6.89 -3.23 -6.46
N THR A 72 -6.11 -2.40 -7.16
CA THR A 72 -4.66 -2.59 -7.27
C THR A 72 -3.95 -1.74 -6.23
N VAL A 73 -3.11 -2.37 -5.40
CA VAL A 73 -2.17 -1.72 -4.49
C VAL A 73 -0.78 -1.81 -5.10
N ARG A 74 -0.17 -0.67 -5.43
CA ARG A 74 1.11 -0.61 -6.14
C ARG A 74 1.89 0.66 -5.82
N LEU A 75 3.11 0.78 -6.32
CA LEU A 75 3.82 2.05 -6.31
C LEU A 75 3.19 3.01 -7.30
N ASP A 76 3.06 4.27 -6.90
CA ASP A 76 2.70 5.36 -7.80
C ASP A 76 3.80 5.52 -8.88
N PRO A 77 3.45 5.53 -10.19
CA PRO A 77 4.45 5.60 -11.26
C PRO A 77 5.28 6.90 -11.27
N VAL A 78 4.74 8.00 -10.75
CA VAL A 78 5.41 9.32 -10.78
C VAL A 78 6.46 9.41 -9.68
N THR A 79 6.20 8.79 -8.55
CA THR A 79 7.10 8.76 -7.38
C THR A 79 7.76 7.40 -7.18
N ASP A 80 7.79 6.58 -8.23
CA ASP A 80 8.33 5.24 -8.22
C ASP A 80 9.81 5.26 -7.72
N PRO A 81 10.13 4.58 -6.58
CA PRO A 81 11.47 4.63 -6.02
C PRO A 81 12.47 3.85 -6.88
N ILE A 82 13.68 4.40 -7.06
CA ILE A 82 14.76 3.80 -7.87
C ILE A 82 15.07 2.37 -7.41
N ASN A 83 15.16 2.15 -6.10
CA ASN A 83 15.51 0.85 -5.53
C ASN A 83 14.28 0.14 -4.97
N LYS A 84 13.87 -0.99 -5.59
CA LYS A 84 12.79 -1.86 -5.09
C LYS A 84 13.27 -2.81 -4.00
N THR A 85 13.81 -2.24 -2.93
CA THR A 85 14.35 -2.98 -1.79
C THR A 85 13.27 -3.79 -1.07
N ASN A 86 13.67 -4.62 -0.09
CA ASN A 86 12.72 -5.45 0.64
C ASN A 86 11.70 -4.59 1.41
N SER A 87 12.15 -3.52 2.06
CA SER A 87 11.27 -2.57 2.77
C SER A 87 10.23 -1.92 1.86
N VAL A 88 10.56 -1.65 0.58
CA VAL A 88 9.58 -1.16 -0.40
C VAL A 88 8.47 -2.18 -0.62
N LYS A 89 8.83 -3.45 -0.86
CA LYS A 89 7.87 -4.54 -1.07
C LYS A 89 7.03 -4.81 0.18
N ILE A 90 7.66 -4.84 1.35
CA ILE A 90 6.98 -4.99 2.65
C ILE A 90 5.97 -3.87 2.86
N SER A 91 6.30 -2.63 2.50
CA SER A 91 5.39 -1.49 2.69
C SER A 91 4.08 -1.67 1.90
N ILE A 92 4.13 -2.18 0.68
CA ILE A 92 2.94 -2.46 -0.14
C ILE A 92 2.11 -3.59 0.49
N SER A 93 2.76 -4.67 0.93
CA SER A 93 2.08 -5.76 1.62
C SER A 93 1.40 -5.31 2.91
N LYS A 94 2.00 -4.37 3.65
CA LYS A 94 1.38 -3.79 4.87
C LYS A 94 0.14 -2.99 4.56
N ILE A 95 0.14 -2.20 3.49
CA ILE A 95 -1.08 -1.50 3.03
C ILE A 95 -2.15 -2.50 2.63
N ALA A 96 -1.81 -3.58 1.91
CA ALA A 96 -2.77 -4.64 1.61
C ALA A 96 -3.34 -5.26 2.91
N LYS A 97 -2.49 -5.61 3.89
CA LYS A 97 -2.92 -6.13 5.20
C LYS A 97 -3.88 -5.18 5.92
N MET A 98 -3.59 -3.87 5.91
CA MET A 98 -4.48 -2.86 6.48
C MET A 98 -5.86 -2.88 5.81
N ILE A 99 -5.93 -3.00 4.49
CA ILE A 99 -7.20 -3.10 3.74
C ILE A 99 -8.00 -4.32 4.20
N PHE A 100 -7.36 -5.50 4.29
CA PHE A 100 -7.99 -6.73 4.76
C PHE A 100 -8.51 -6.61 6.20
N LEU A 101 -7.74 -5.97 7.09
CA LEU A 101 -8.16 -5.74 8.48
C LEU A 101 -9.39 -4.83 8.58
N ILE A 102 -9.40 -3.72 7.83
CA ILE A 102 -10.53 -2.79 7.78
C ILE A 102 -11.79 -3.47 7.23
N HIS A 103 -11.64 -4.40 6.29
CA HIS A 103 -12.73 -5.10 5.60
C HIS A 103 -12.84 -6.57 6.04
N LYS A 104 -12.53 -6.90 7.31
CA LYS A 104 -12.49 -8.30 7.79
C LYS A 104 -13.80 -9.09 7.60
N GLU A 105 -14.93 -8.40 7.53
CA GLU A 105 -16.26 -9.00 7.30
C GLU A 105 -16.58 -9.16 5.79
N SER A 106 -15.71 -8.70 4.90
CA SER A 106 -15.88 -8.77 3.44
C SER A 106 -15.15 -9.97 2.86
N ASN A 107 -15.72 -10.55 1.81
CA ASN A 107 -15.05 -11.62 1.05
C ASN A 107 -14.03 -11.02 0.08
N LEU A 108 -12.83 -10.71 0.58
CA LEU A 108 -11.70 -10.22 -0.21
C LEU A 108 -10.72 -11.34 -0.53
N SER A 109 -10.12 -11.31 -1.72
CA SER A 109 -9.06 -12.27 -2.09
C SER A 109 -7.97 -11.61 -2.94
N ILE A 110 -6.73 -12.08 -2.80
CA ILE A 110 -5.63 -11.65 -3.67
C ILE A 110 -5.68 -12.52 -4.93
N THR A 111 -5.91 -11.91 -6.09
CA THR A 111 -6.01 -12.63 -7.37
C THR A 111 -4.72 -12.61 -8.17
N LYS A 112 -3.87 -11.60 -7.96
CA LYS A 112 -2.57 -11.47 -8.63
C LYS A 112 -1.60 -10.67 -7.79
N THR A 113 -0.35 -11.10 -7.73
CA THR A 113 0.72 -10.38 -7.04
C THR A 113 2.07 -10.79 -7.64
N ASN A 114 3.12 -10.04 -7.32
CA ASN A 114 4.51 -10.46 -7.47
C ASN A 114 5.28 -10.30 -6.14
N LEU A 115 4.53 -10.28 -5.04
CA LEU A 115 4.97 -10.03 -3.67
C LEU A 115 4.59 -11.20 -2.73
N GLU A 116 4.44 -12.41 -3.27
CA GLU A 116 4.04 -13.61 -2.52
C GLU A 116 4.87 -13.82 -1.25
N GLY A 117 6.19 -13.63 -1.33
CA GLY A 117 7.11 -13.76 -0.19
C GLY A 117 7.04 -12.63 0.86
N TYR A 118 6.16 -11.65 0.69
CA TYR A 118 6.00 -10.50 1.59
C TYR A 118 4.57 -10.34 2.12
N ILE A 119 3.61 -11.14 1.62
CA ILE A 119 2.21 -11.14 2.07
C ILE A 119 2.08 -11.96 3.35
#